data_AF-A0AAW8RZF0-F1
#
_entry.id   AF-A0AAW8RZF0-F1
#
_cell.length_a   1.000
_cell.length_b   1.000
_cell.length_c   1.000
_cell.angle_alpha   90.00
_cell.angle_beta   90.00
_cell.angle_gamma   90.00
#
_symmetry.space_group_name_H-M   'P 1'
#
loop_
_entity.id
_entity.type
_entity.pdbx_description
1 polymer ?
#
loop_
_entity_poly.entity_id
_entity_poly.type
_entity_poly.pdbx_seq_one_letter_code
_entity_poly.pdbx_strand_id
1 'polypeptide(L)'
;ARVWATRYDFPAVKDGRVKRETLPDDTPSGAQGWFINMRRDKFKDPRVREALICAFDFEWTNKTIMYDAYARTVSPFQNSD
;
A
#
# COMPACT_ATOMS: atom_id res chain seq x y z
N ALA A 1 -8.70 0.06 0.38
CA ALA A 1 -8.82 1.31 1.18
C ALA A 1 -10.19 2.01 1.10
N ARG A 2 -10.58 2.66 0.00
CA ARG A 2 -11.75 3.58 -0.06
C ARG A 2 -13.04 3.07 0.58
N VAL A 3 -13.50 1.87 0.21
CA VAL A 3 -14.74 1.29 0.74
C VAL A 3 -14.67 1.11 2.25
N TRP A 4 -13.56 0.52 2.74
CA TRP A 4 -13.32 0.36 4.17
C TRP A 4 -13.37 1.70 4.91
N ALA A 5 -12.74 2.73 4.35
CA ALA A 5 -12.68 4.07 4.96
C ALA A 5 -14.04 4.78 5.00
N THR A 6 -14.83 4.71 3.92
CA THR A 6 -15.98 5.63 3.74
C THR A 6 -17.36 4.99 3.73
N ARG A 7 -17.48 3.66 3.61
CA ARG A 7 -18.76 2.99 3.35
C ARG A 7 -19.36 2.25 4.56
N TYR A 8 -18.68 2.23 5.70
CA TYR A 8 -19.18 1.59 6.94
C TYR A 8 -19.98 2.56 7.82
N ASP A 9 -20.79 3.42 7.20
CA ASP A 9 -21.71 4.33 7.86
C ASP A 9 -23.16 4.00 7.44
N PHE A 10 -23.73 2.96 8.05
CA PHE A 10 -25.10 2.50 7.75
C PHE A 10 -25.80 1.97 9.02
N PRO A 11 -27.15 1.87 9.05
CA PRO A 11 -27.90 1.63 10.28
C PRO A 11 -27.44 0.42 11.08
N ALA A 12 -27.15 -0.70 10.41
CA ALA A 12 -26.74 -1.93 11.09
C ALA A 12 -25.36 -1.84 11.77
N VAL A 13 -24.47 -0.92 11.35
CA VAL A 13 -23.22 -0.62 12.08
C VAL A 13 -23.52 0.23 13.31
N LYS A 14 -24.45 1.19 13.20
CA LYS A 14 -24.83 2.10 14.30
C LYS A 14 -25.59 1.40 15.42
N ASP A 15 -26.43 0.43 15.08
CA ASP A 15 -27.26 -0.33 16.03
C ASP A 15 -26.60 -1.63 16.52
N GLY A 16 -25.33 -1.88 16.15
CA GLY A 16 -24.50 -2.96 16.70
C GLY A 16 -24.70 -4.33 16.05
N ARG A 17 -25.58 -4.47 15.06
CA ARG A 17 -25.73 -5.74 14.30
C ARG A 17 -24.53 -6.07 13.42
N VAL A 18 -23.74 -5.07 13.04
CA VAL A 18 -22.50 -5.21 12.26
C VAL A 18 -21.38 -4.50 13.00
N LYS A 19 -20.26 -5.21 13.21
CA LYS A 19 -19.02 -4.65 13.76
C LYS A 19 -17.95 -4.59 12.68
N ARG A 20 -17.26 -3.45 12.57
CA ARG A 20 -16.06 -3.30 11.76
C ARG A 20 -14.84 -3.49 12.65
N GLU A 21 -13.94 -4.38 12.28
CA GLU A 21 -12.75 -4.70 13.08
C GLU A 21 -11.56 -4.92 12.15
N THR A 22 -10.41 -4.35 12.53
CA THR A 22 -9.12 -4.62 11.89
C THR A 22 -8.38 -5.59 12.79
N LEU A 23 -8.03 -6.75 12.25
CA LEU A 23 -7.27 -7.77 12.95
C LEU A 23 -5.80 -7.69 12.54
N PRO A 24 -4.86 -8.03 13.44
CA PRO A 24 -3.47 -8.27 13.04
C PRO A 24 -3.42 -9.34 11.95
N ASP A 25 -2.56 -9.10 10.96
CA ASP A 25 -2.24 -10.05 9.91
C ASP A 25 -0.74 -10.31 10.00
N ASP A 26 -0.36 -11.54 10.33
CA ASP A 26 1.04 -11.98 10.45
C ASP A 26 1.50 -12.72 9.19
N THR A 27 0.69 -12.71 8.12
CA THR A 27 1.09 -13.33 6.86
C THR A 27 2.07 -12.44 6.10
N PRO A 28 3.07 -13.02 5.41
CA PRO A 28 3.96 -12.25 4.56
C PRO A 28 3.16 -11.46 3.52
N SER A 29 3.31 -10.13 3.51
CA SER A 29 2.53 -9.23 2.65
C SER A 29 2.89 -9.38 1.16
N GLY A 30 4.01 -10.04 0.87
CA GLY A 30 4.55 -10.20 -0.48
C GLY A 30 5.17 -8.93 -1.05
N ALA A 31 5.50 -8.97 -2.35
CA ALA A 31 6.15 -7.88 -3.05
C ALA A 31 5.18 -7.17 -4.00
N GLN A 32 4.95 -5.88 -3.77
CA GLN A 32 4.27 -4.98 -4.70
C GLN A 32 5.16 -3.77 -5.00
N GLY A 33 5.25 -3.38 -6.27
CA GLY A 33 6.02 -2.21 -6.66
C GLY A 33 5.98 -1.93 -8.15
N TRP A 34 6.71 -0.89 -8.55
CA TRP A 34 6.87 -0.52 -9.96
C TRP A 34 7.96 -1.37 -10.61
N PHE A 35 7.54 -2.31 -11.45
CA PHE A 35 8.47 -3.16 -12.20
C PHE A 35 8.97 -2.44 -13.45
N ILE A 36 10.18 -1.89 -13.37
CA ILE A 36 10.77 -1.10 -14.45
C ILE A 36 11.30 -2.04 -15.55
N ASN A 37 10.86 -1.82 -16.80
CA ASN A 37 11.31 -2.60 -17.94
C ASN A 37 12.76 -2.26 -18.34
N MET A 38 13.72 -3.02 -17.80
CA MET A 38 15.16 -2.84 -18.03
C MET A 38 15.62 -3.17 -19.46
N ARG A 39 14.75 -3.71 -20.32
CA ARG A 39 15.07 -3.97 -21.74
C ARG A 39 15.17 -2.67 -22.55
N ARG A 40 14.62 -1.57 -22.04
CA ARG A 40 14.67 -0.24 -22.68
C ARG A 40 15.92 0.52 -22.22
N ASP A 41 16.66 1.11 -23.16
CA ASP A 41 17.95 1.76 -22.87
C ASP A 41 17.88 2.81 -21.75
N LYS A 42 16.81 3.61 -21.72
CA LYS A 42 16.58 4.64 -20.69
C LYS A 42 16.50 4.13 -19.25
N PHE A 43 16.32 2.82 -19.03
CA PHE A 43 16.19 2.21 -17.70
C PHE A 43 17.30 1.21 -17.36
N LYS A 44 18.32 1.10 -18.21
CA LYS A 44 19.44 0.16 -18.00
C LYS A 44 20.30 0.55 -16.80
N ASP A 45 20.53 1.84 -16.57
CA ASP A 45 21.32 2.32 -15.44
C ASP A 45 20.55 2.10 -14.11
N PRO A 46 21.11 1.34 -13.15
CA PRO A 46 20.49 1.15 -11.84
C PRO A 46 20.23 2.47 -11.09
N ARG A 47 21.09 3.48 -11.26
CA ARG A 47 20.95 4.78 -10.58
C ARG A 47 19.73 5.54 -11.06
N VAL A 48 19.35 5.38 -12.33
CA VAL A 48 18.11 5.96 -12.87
C VAL A 48 16.90 5.29 -12.22
N ARG A 49 16.94 3.97 -12.03
CA ARG A 49 15.85 3.23 -11.38
C ARG A 49 15.71 3.60 -9.91
N GLU A 50 16.83 3.75 -9.20
CA GLU A 50 16.86 4.23 -7.83
C GLU A 50 16.30 5.65 -7.72
N ALA A 51 16.72 6.57 -8.59
CA ALA A 51 16.21 7.94 -8.61
C ALA A 51 14.69 8.00 -8.81
N LEU A 52 14.12 7.13 -9.66
CA LEU A 52 12.67 7.03 -9.84
C LEU A 52 11.95 6.57 -8.57
N ILE A 53 12.57 5.67 -7.79
CA ILE A 53 12.02 5.19 -6.52
C ILE A 53 12.09 6.29 -5.45
N CYS A 54 13.21 7.02 -5.37
CA CYS A 54 13.36 8.16 -4.46
C CYS A 54 12.38 9.30 -4.76
N ALA A 55 11.96 9.45 -6.02
CA ALA A 55 10.99 10.45 -6.42
C ALA A 55 9.53 10.07 -6.06
N PHE A 56 9.27 8.85 -5.59
CA PHE A 56 7.92 8.43 -5.22
C PHE A 56 7.59 8.80 -3.77
N ASP A 57 6.76 9.82 -3.61
CA ASP A 57 6.18 10.24 -2.33
C ASP A 57 5.05 9.29 -1.90
N PHE A 58 5.40 8.31 -1.06
CA PHE A 58 4.42 7.34 -0.57
C PHE A 58 3.54 7.93 0.51
N GLU A 59 4.10 8.77 1.37
CA GLU A 59 3.42 9.38 2.51
C GLU A 59 2.25 10.23 2.01
N TRP A 60 2.49 11.06 0.99
CA TRP A 60 1.44 11.82 0.32
C TRP A 60 0.43 10.89 -0.37
N THR A 61 0.90 9.90 -1.11
CA THR A 61 0.02 8.96 -1.84
C THR A 61 -0.90 8.20 -0.88
N ASN A 62 -0.35 7.72 0.24
CA ASN A 62 -1.08 6.96 1.24
C ASN A 62 -2.17 7.83 1.87
N LYS A 63 -1.82 9.05 2.26
CA LYS A 63 -2.74 10.03 2.84
C LYS A 63 -3.84 10.45 1.87
N THR A 64 -3.48 10.83 0.65
CA THR A 64 -4.41 11.47 -0.29
C THR A 64 -5.27 10.46 -1.05
N ILE A 65 -4.70 9.31 -1.43
CA ILE A 65 -5.36 8.34 -2.33
C ILE A 65 -5.76 7.07 -1.57
N MET A 66 -4.94 6.65 -0.61
CA MET A 66 -5.11 5.35 0.06
C MET A 66 -5.71 5.44 1.46
N TYR A 67 -6.17 6.62 1.90
CA TYR A 67 -6.85 6.82 3.18
C TYR A 67 -6.00 6.38 4.39
N ASP A 68 -4.68 6.57 4.31
CA ASP A 68 -3.69 6.14 5.32
C ASP A 68 -3.79 4.63 5.68
N ALA A 69 -4.31 3.81 4.77
CA ALA A 69 -4.65 2.42 5.05
C ALA A 69 -3.47 1.44 4.91
N TYR A 70 -2.31 1.88 4.41
CA TYR A 70 -1.17 1.01 4.13
C TYR A 70 0.11 1.48 4.81
N ALA A 71 1.05 0.56 4.99
CA ALA A 71 2.44 0.86 5.35
C ALA A 71 3.36 0.68 4.13
N ARG A 72 4.50 1.36 4.10
CA ARG A 72 5.44 1.28 2.98
C ARG A 72 6.15 -0.07 2.99
N THR A 73 5.97 -0.86 1.93
CA THR A 73 6.75 -2.08 1.71
C THR A 73 8.22 -1.73 1.44
N VAL A 74 9.12 -2.33 2.23
CA VAL A 74 10.59 -2.17 2.09
C VAL A 74 11.32 -3.49 1.83
N SER A 75 10.61 -4.62 1.95
CA SER A 75 11.14 -5.97 1.73
C SER A 75 10.22 -6.77 0.80
N PRO A 76 10.76 -7.65 -0.07
CA PRO A 76 9.94 -8.63 -0.79
C PRO A 76 9.30 -9.68 0.13
N PHE A 77 9.79 -9.81 1.36
CA PHE A 77 9.27 -10.65 2.44
C PHE A 77 8.74 -9.78 3.59
N GLN A 78 8.05 -8.68 3.26
CA GLN A 78 7.47 -7.82 4.29
C GLN A 78 6.53 -8.62 5.20
N ASN A 79 6.57 -8.34 6.51
CA ASN A 79 5.67 -8.95 7.51
C ASN A 79 5.86 -10.47 7.66
N SER A 80 7.12 -10.94 7.69
CA SER A 80 7.45 -12.37 7.77
C SER A 80 8.33 -12.75 8.96
N ASP A 81 8.43 -11.90 9.98
CA ASP A 81 9.24 -12.16 11.18
C ASP A 81 8.55 -13.14 12.13
#